data_AF-A0A932LDT5-F1
#
_entry.id   AF-A0A932LDT5-F1
#
_cell.length_a   1.000
_cell.length_b   1.000
_cell.length_c   1.000
_cell.angle_alpha   90.00
_cell.angle_beta   90.00
_cell.angle_gamma   90.00
#
_symmetry.space_group_name_H-M   'P 1'
#
loop_
_entity.id
_entity.type
_entity.pdbx_description
1 polymer ?
#
loop_
_entity_poly.entity_id
_entity_poly.type
_entity_poly.pdbx_seq_one_letter_code
_entity_poly.pdbx_strand_id
1 'polypeptide(L)'
;MSQPIEAPKAYQHLSPRAGSAYRELFILGRSIRAQSLVAEMENDGLTPQGIAERYGLELDAVLEAIDYFHANEAFLSAERRRIRDQAIAEGYLNPDSE
;
A
#
# COMPACT_ATOMS: atom_id res chain seq x y z
N MET A 1 -12.72 3.83 31.59
CA MET A 1 -12.43 2.97 30.42
C MET A 1 -11.26 3.60 29.69
N SER A 2 -10.04 3.17 30.00
CA SER A 2 -8.84 3.70 29.38
C SER A 2 -8.50 2.79 28.20
N GLN A 3 -8.69 3.28 26.97
CA GLN A 3 -8.05 2.66 25.82
C GLN A 3 -6.56 2.98 25.92
N PRO A 4 -5.64 2.00 25.92
CA PRO A 4 -4.23 2.30 25.75
C PRO A 4 -4.06 2.91 24.36
N ILE A 5 -3.38 4.05 24.29
CA ILE A 5 -2.92 4.61 23.03
C ILE A 5 -1.86 3.62 22.54
N GLU A 6 -2.27 2.69 21.69
CA GLU A 6 -1.40 1.73 21.03
C GLU A 6 -0.28 2.53 20.38
N ALA A 7 0.97 2.24 20.76
CA ALA A 7 2.12 2.82 20.08
C ALA A 7 1.94 2.59 18.56
N PRO A 8 2.32 3.55 17.69
CA PRO A 8 2.17 3.35 16.25
C PRO A 8 2.87 2.04 15.90
N LYS A 9 2.11 1.06 15.41
CA LYS A 9 2.60 -0.26 15.00
C LYS A 9 3.80 -0.01 14.08
N ALA A 10 5.00 -0.25 14.59
CA ALA A 10 6.22 -0.03 13.82
C ALA A 10 6.31 -1.19 12.83
N TYR A 11 5.96 -0.92 11.58
CA TYR A 11 6.05 -1.93 10.53
C TYR A 11 7.53 -2.26 10.27
N GLN A 12 7.86 -3.55 10.22
CA GLN A 12 9.25 -4.04 10.09
C GLN A 12 9.69 -4.17 8.63
N HIS A 13 8.76 -4.56 7.77
CA HIS A 13 8.94 -4.77 6.34
C HIS A 13 8.28 -3.68 5.50
N LEU A 14 7.70 -2.65 6.13
CA LEU A 14 7.14 -1.50 5.43
C LEU A 14 7.87 -0.20 5.81
N SER A 15 8.13 0.66 4.82
CA SER A 15 8.82 1.93 5.04
C SER A 15 8.30 3.03 4.11
N PRO A 16 8.36 4.31 4.53
CA PRO A 16 8.11 5.42 3.63
C PRO A 16 9.24 5.51 2.60
N ARG A 17 8.92 5.94 1.39
CA ARG A 17 9.90 6.12 0.32
C ARG A 17 10.15 7.60 0.04
N ALA A 18 11.37 8.06 0.26
CA ALA A 18 11.79 9.41 -0.10
C ALA A 18 11.67 9.64 -1.62
N GLY A 19 11.10 10.78 -2.01
CA GLY A 19 10.87 11.13 -3.43
C GLY A 19 9.61 10.54 -4.05
N SER A 20 8.82 9.77 -3.30
CA SER A 20 7.48 9.34 -3.74
C SER A 20 6.46 10.46 -3.50
N ALA A 21 5.58 10.69 -4.47
CA ALA A 21 4.41 11.55 -4.28
C ALA A 21 3.36 10.92 -3.33
N TYR A 22 3.38 9.58 -3.22
CA TYR A 22 2.51 8.82 -2.33
C TYR A 22 3.03 8.83 -0.90
N ARG A 23 2.12 9.09 0.05
CA ARG A 23 2.36 9.05 1.50
C ARG A 23 2.17 7.66 2.13
N GLU A 24 1.74 6.67 1.36
CA GLU A 24 1.61 5.29 1.81
C GLU A 24 2.97 4.60 2.02
N LEU A 25 2.96 3.47 2.73
CA LEU A 25 4.15 2.67 2.96
C LEU A 25 4.43 1.70 1.80
N PHE A 26 5.72 1.45 1.60
CA PHE A 26 6.28 0.56 0.58
C PHE A 26 6.92 -0.65 1.24
N ILE A 27 6.95 -1.77 0.53
CA ILE A 27 7.74 -2.92 0.95
C ILE A 27 9.22 -2.51 1.04
N LEU A 28 9.84 -2.76 2.19
CA LEU A 28 11.21 -2.38 2.50
C LEU A 28 12.17 -2.93 1.45
N GLY A 29 13.05 -2.07 0.94
CA GLY A 29 13.99 -2.44 -0.12
C GLY A 29 13.38 -2.65 -1.50
N ARG A 30 12.08 -2.38 -1.68
CA ARG A 30 11.37 -2.51 -2.97
C ARG A 30 10.63 -1.23 -3.33
N SER A 31 10.41 -1.03 -4.63
CA SER A 31 9.57 0.06 -5.14
C SER A 31 8.11 -0.38 -5.32
N ILE A 32 7.61 -1.21 -4.40
CA ILE A 32 6.26 -1.78 -4.44
C ILE A 32 5.47 -1.20 -3.27
N ARG A 33 4.32 -0.60 -3.57
CA ARG A 33 3.40 -0.05 -2.57
C ARG A 33 2.63 -1.19 -1.90
N ALA A 34 2.43 -1.14 -0.59
CA ALA A 34 1.69 -2.17 0.13
C ALA A 34 0.29 -2.38 -0.47
N GLN A 35 -0.40 -1.28 -0.80
CA GLN A 35 -1.69 -1.31 -1.47
C GLN A 35 -1.66 -2.01 -2.83
N SER A 36 -0.66 -1.70 -3.67
CA SER A 36 -0.57 -2.30 -5.00
C SER A 36 -0.32 -3.80 -4.94
N LEU A 37 0.50 -4.23 -3.97
CA LEU A 37 0.76 -5.64 -3.73
C LEU A 37 -0.51 -6.40 -3.34
N VAL A 38 -1.29 -5.87 -2.39
CA VAL A 38 -2.54 -6.49 -1.94
C VAL A 38 -3.59 -6.51 -3.05
N ALA A 39 -3.76 -5.40 -3.77
CA ALA A 39 -4.71 -5.33 -4.86
C ALA A 39 -4.38 -6.31 -6.01
N GLU A 40 -3.09 -6.48 -6.34
CA GLU A 40 -2.67 -7.48 -7.33
C GLU A 40 -2.92 -8.90 -6.83
N MET A 41 -2.59 -9.19 -5.57
CA MET A 41 -2.87 -10.49 -4.96
C MET A 41 -4.36 -10.85 -5.06
N GLU A 42 -5.24 -9.90 -4.74
CA GLU A 42 -6.70 -10.08 -4.83
C GLU A 42 -7.18 -10.23 -6.28
N ASN A 43 -6.70 -9.38 -7.20
CA ASN A 43 -7.10 -9.41 -8.61
C ASN A 43 -6.70 -10.72 -9.30
N ASP A 44 -5.50 -11.24 -8.99
CA ASP A 44 -4.99 -12.49 -9.57
C ASP A 44 -5.45 -13.73 -8.79
N GLY A 45 -6.21 -13.56 -7.70
CA GLY A 45 -6.66 -14.66 -6.84
C GLY A 45 -5.51 -15.43 -6.20
N LEU A 46 -4.38 -14.77 -5.92
CA LEU A 46 -3.21 -15.38 -5.32
C LEU A 46 -3.34 -15.49 -3.81
N THR A 47 -2.65 -16.48 -3.23
CA THR A 47 -2.44 -16.55 -1.79
C THR A 47 -1.31 -15.60 -1.36
N PRO A 48 -1.22 -15.23 -0.07
CA PRO A 48 -0.10 -14.44 0.45
C PRO A 48 1.26 -15.07 0.14
N GLN A 49 1.35 -16.40 0.19
CA GLN A 49 2.56 -17.11 -0.19
C GLN A 49 2.82 -17.03 -1.71
N GLY A 50 1.78 -17.16 -2.55
CA GLY A 50 1.94 -17.10 -4.00
C GLY A 50 2.42 -15.73 -4.49
N ILE A 51 1.90 -14.63 -3.92
CA ILE A 51 2.38 -13.29 -4.25
C ILE A 51 3.80 -13.04 -3.69
N ALA A 52 4.12 -13.60 -2.52
CA ALA A 52 5.47 -13.56 -1.96
C ALA A 52 6.49 -14.25 -2.88
N GLU A 53 6.18 -15.45 -3.35
CA GLU A 53 7.03 -16.21 -4.28
C GLU A 53 7.18 -15.49 -5.62
N ARG A 54 6.09 -14.94 -6.17
CA ARG A 54 6.11 -14.18 -7.43
C ARG A 54 7.07 -12.99 -7.36
N TYR A 55 7.05 -12.24 -6.27
CA TYR A 55 7.88 -11.04 -6.10
C TYR A 55 9.22 -11.29 -5.39
N GLY A 56 9.49 -12.53 -4.97
CA GLY A 56 10.66 -12.87 -4.15
C GLY A 56 10.69 -12.05 -2.85
N LEU A 57 9.58 -12.02 -2.13
CA LEU A 57 9.40 -11.36 -0.84
C LEU A 57 9.31 -12.39 0.27
N GLU A 58 9.59 -11.96 1.50
CA GLU A 58 9.29 -12.76 2.69
C GLU A 58 7.78 -12.79 2.92
N LEU A 59 7.25 -13.94 3.35
CA LEU A 59 5.83 -14.09 3.64
C LEU A 59 5.37 -13.07 4.71
N ASP A 60 6.20 -12.84 5.73
CA ASP A 60 5.91 -11.87 6.79
C ASP A 60 5.75 -10.44 6.25
N ALA A 61 6.52 -10.07 5.22
CA ALA A 61 6.36 -8.77 4.57
C ALA A 61 5.02 -8.63 3.83
N VAL A 62 4.53 -9.71 3.24
CA VAL A 62 3.22 -9.74 2.58
C VAL A 62 2.10 -9.70 3.61
N LEU A 63 2.19 -10.49 4.68
CA LEU A 63 1.21 -10.48 5.76
C LEU A 63 1.12 -9.12 6.45
N GLU A 64 2.27 -8.48 6.66
CA GLU A 64 2.31 -7.12 7.21
C GLU A 64 1.72 -6.08 6.26
N ALA A 65 1.95 -6.21 4.95
CA ALA A 65 1.30 -5.37 3.94
C ALA A 65 -0.24 -5.53 3.94
N ILE A 66 -0.74 -6.75 4.13
CA ILE A 66 -2.17 -7.05 4.26
C ILE A 66 -2.76 -6.43 5.54
N ASP A 67 -2.09 -6.59 6.69
CA ASP A 67 -2.49 -5.95 7.95
C ASP A 67 -2.53 -4.42 7.82
N TYR A 68 -1.48 -3.82 7.24
CA TYR A 68 -1.44 -2.39 6.94
C TYR A 68 -2.57 -1.95 6.01
N PHE A 69 -2.83 -2.70 4.95
CA PHE A 69 -3.87 -2.36 3.97
C PHE A 69 -5.26 -2.32 4.62
N HIS A 70 -5.62 -3.35 5.39
CA HIS A 70 -6.92 -3.39 6.05
C HIS A 70 -7.02 -2.36 7.20
N ALA A 71 -5.96 -2.15 7.97
CA ALA A 71 -5.95 -1.16 9.04
C ALA A 71 -6.02 0.29 8.53
N ASN A 72 -5.59 0.54 7.29
CA ASN A 72 -5.46 1.89 6.72
C ASN A 72 -6.27 2.10 5.43
N GLU A 73 -7.28 1.27 5.16
CA GLU A 73 -8.04 1.29 3.90
C GLU A 73 -8.60 2.69 3.58
N ALA A 74 -9.17 3.38 4.57
CA ALA A 74 -9.73 4.72 4.42
C ALA A 74 -8.65 5.75 4.05
N PHE A 75 -7.48 5.68 4.68
CA PHE A 75 -6.34 6.55 4.36
C PHE A 75 -5.81 6.27 2.95
N LEU A 76 -5.64 5.00 2.60
CA LEU A 76 -5.15 4.54 1.31
C LEU A 76 -6.11 4.91 0.16
N SER A 77 -7.42 4.87 0.39
CA SER A 77 -8.42 5.31 -0.59
C SER A 77 -8.37 6.84 -0.80
N ALA A 78 -8.25 7.61 0.28
CA ALA A 78 -8.12 9.06 0.21
C ALA A 78 -6.84 9.48 -0.51
N GLU A 79 -5.72 8.81 -0.25
CA GLU A 79 -4.45 9.10 -0.90
C GLU A 79 -4.50 8.79 -2.40
N ARG A 80 -5.11 7.67 -2.81
CA ARG A 80 -5.35 7.37 -4.24
C ARG A 80 -6.14 8.47 -4.93
N ARG A 81 -7.24 8.91 -4.30
CA ARG A 81 -8.09 9.98 -4.84
C ARG A 81 -7.29 11.28 -4.96
N ARG A 82 -6.56 11.67 -3.91
CA ARG A 82 -5.70 12.86 -3.91
C ARG A 82 -4.69 12.85 -5.07
N ILE A 83 -3.98 11.74 -5.26
CA ILE A 83 -2.97 11.62 -6.33
C ILE A 83 -3.64 11.63 -7.71
N ARG A 84 -4.80 10.99 -7.87
CA ARG A 84 -5.57 11.03 -9.11
C ARG A 84 -6.03 12.44 -9.44
N ASP A 85 -6.62 13.14 -8.48
CA ASP A 85 -7.13 14.50 -8.66
C ASP A 85 -5.97 15.47 -9.00
N GLN A 86 -4.82 15.30 -8.36
CA GLN A 86 -3.61 16.05 -8.69
C GLN A 86 -3.11 15.75 -10.12
N ALA A 87 -3.07 14.47 -10.51
CA ALA A 87 -2.65 14.08 -11.86
C ALA A 87 -3.59 14.63 -12.94
N ILE A 88 -4.90 14.69 -12.67
CA ILE A 88 -5.89 15.32 -13.57
C ILE A 88 -5.65 16.84 -13.65
N ALA A 89 -5.47 17.50 -12.51
CA ALA A 89 -5.23 18.95 -12.46
C ALA A 89 -3.93 19.37 -13.18
N GLU A 90 -2.90 18.53 -13.12
CA GLU A 90 -1.61 18.74 -13.81
C GLU A 90 -1.63 18.29 -15.28
N GLY A 91 -2.72 17.65 -15.73
CA GLY A 91 -2.89 17.18 -17.12
C GLY A 91 -2.16 15.87 -17.44
N TYR A 92 -1.68 15.14 -16.43
CA TYR A 92 -1.04 13.83 -16.60
C TYR A 92 -2.03 12.68 -16.79
N LEU A 93 -3.30 12.88 -16.38
CA LEU A 93 -4.36 11.90 -16.52
C LEU A 93 -5.63 12.56 -17.04
N ASN A 94 -6.26 11.96 -18.06
CA ASN A 94 -7.57 12.41 -18.52
C ASN A 94 -8.67 11.82 -17.61
N PRO A 95 -9.63 12.63 -17.15
CA PRO A 95 -10.71 12.16 -16.28
C PRO A 95 -11.67 11.18 -16.98
N ASP A 96 -11.72 11.17 -18.31
CA ASP A 96 -12.59 10.32 -19.14
C ASP A 96 -11.90 9.03 -19.63
N SER A 97 -10.73 8.67 -19.09
CA SER A 97 -10.04 7.43 -19.42
C SER A 97 -10.42 6.32 -18.43
N GLU A 98 -11.59 5.71 -18.62
CA GLU A 98 -11.94 4.39 -18.07
C GLU A 98 -12.30 3.43 -19.21
#